data_AF-A0A380FF88-F1
#
_entry.id   AF-A0A380FF88-F1
#
_cell.length_a   1.000
_cell.length_b   1.000
_cell.length_c   1.000
_cell.angle_alpha   90.00
_cell.angle_beta   90.00
_cell.angle_gamma   90.00
#
_symmetry.space_group_name_H-M   'P 1'
#
loop_
_entity.id
_entity.type
_entity.pdbx_description
1 polymer ?
#
loop_
_entity_poly.entity_id
_entity_poly.type
_entity_poly.pdbx_seq_one_letter_code
_entity_poly.pdbx_strand_id
1 'polypeptide(L)' 'MLTTKSLVERFELEIIAGEAGLNKQIKNTDISRPGLEMAGYFSHYASDRIQLLGTTELSFL' A
#
# COMPACT_ATOMS: atom_id res chain seq x y z
N MET A 1 -3.77 13.18 12.91
CA MET A 1 -3.32 12.88 11.53
C MET A 1 -2.83 11.45 11.51
N LEU A 2 -3.37 10.60 10.63
CA LEU A 2 -2.96 9.20 10.53
C LEU A 2 -1.71 9.08 9.65
N THR A 3 -0.69 8.40 10.13
CA THR A 3 0.55 8.14 9.40
C THR A 3 0.78 6.64 9.24
N THR A 4 1.65 6.26 8.31
CA THR A 4 2.07 4.86 8.14
C THR A 4 2.66 4.29 9.42
N LYS A 5 3.41 5.09 10.19
CA LYS A 5 3.94 4.71 11.51
C LYS A 5 2.84 4.23 12.46
N SER A 6 1.75 4.98 12.59
CA SER A 6 0.64 4.60 13.48
C SER A 6 -0.03 3.29 13.08
N LEU A 7 -0.06 2.97 11.78
CA LEU A 7 -0.59 1.71 11.27
C LEU A 7 0.32 0.53 11.67
N VAL A 8 1.63 0.70 11.48
CA VAL A 8 2.64 -0.31 11.86
C VAL A 8 2.58 -0.62 13.35
N GLU A 9 2.55 0.41 14.20
CA GLU A 9 2.47 0.24 15.66
C GLU A 9 1.15 -0.41 16.10
N ARG A 10 0.04 -0.10 15.43
CA ARG A 10 -1.29 -0.61 15.82
C ARG A 10 -1.50 -2.09 15.50
N PHE A 11 -0.91 -2.55 14.40
CA PHE A 11 -1.10 -3.90 13.84
C PHE A 11 0.17 -4.76 13.93
N GLU A 12 1.22 -4.26 14.58
CA GLU A 12 2.50 -4.97 14.77
C GLU A 12 3.07 -5.45 13.42
N LEU A 13 3.01 -4.59 12.39
CA LEU A 13 3.46 -4.94 11.04
C LEU A 13 4.98 -5.00 10.98
N GLU A 14 5.50 -5.98 10.24
CA GLU A 14 6.93 -6.10 9.97
C GLU A 14 7.34 -5.10 8.87
N ILE A 15 8.35 -4.28 9.14
CA ILE A 15 8.90 -3.36 8.15
C ILE A 15 10.06 -4.06 7.43
N ILE A 16 9.83 -4.44 6.18
CA ILE A 16 10.86 -5.07 5.35
C ILE A 16 11.79 -4.01 4.73
N ALA A 17 11.25 -2.84 4.37
CA ALA A 17 12.00 -1.74 3.76
C ALA A 17 11.27 -0.40 3.92
N GLY A 18 11.98 0.70 3.64
CA GLY A 18 11.36 2.02 3.49
C GLY A 18 11.03 2.74 4.79
N GLU A 19 11.75 2.46 5.89
CA GLU A 19 11.54 3.09 7.20
C GLU A 19 11.52 4.63 7.16
N ALA A 20 12.32 5.24 6.28
CA ALA A 20 12.32 6.70 6.07
C ALA A 20 10.94 7.26 5.64
N GLY A 21 10.07 6.41 5.08
CA GLY A 21 8.73 6.75 4.62
C GLY A 21 7.62 6.63 5.68
N LEU A 22 7.92 6.21 6.91
CA LEU A 22 6.88 5.96 7.93
C LEU A 22 6.10 7.22 8.35
N ASN A 23 6.68 8.41 8.12
CA ASN A 23 6.03 9.70 8.38
C ASN A 23 5.03 10.11 7.28
N LYS A 24 4.86 9.30 6.22
CA LYS A 24 3.87 9.57 5.17
C LYS A 24 2.45 9.55 5.75
N GLN A 25 1.65 10.50 5.31
CA GLN A 25 0.25 10.62 5.71
C GLN A 25 -0.62 9.63 4.96
N ILE A 26 -1.53 8.97 5.68
CA ILE A 26 -2.63 8.20 5.09
C ILE A 26 -3.85 9.12 5.04
N LYS A 27 -4.29 9.47 3.82
CA LYS A 27 -5.39 10.41 3.58
C LYS A 27 -6.71 9.73 3.24
N ASN A 28 -6.64 8.49 2.75
CA ASN A 28 -7.77 7.74 2.26
C ASN A 28 -8.01 6.51 3.13
N THR A 29 -9.28 6.21 3.42
CA THR A 29 -9.69 4.99 4.13
C THR A 29 -9.79 3.78 3.19
N ASP A 30 -9.95 4.03 1.89
CA ASP A 30 -10.01 2.97 0.88
C ASP A 30 -8.64 2.34 0.66
N ILE A 31 -8.65 1.04 0.39
CA ILE A 31 -7.48 0.24 0.07
C ILE A 31 -7.45 -0.06 -1.42
N SER A 32 -6.25 -0.10 -2.00
CA SER A 32 -6.01 -0.44 -3.40
C SER A 32 -5.39 -1.84 -3.52
N ARG A 33 -5.90 -2.63 -4.45
CA ARG A 33 -5.35 -3.93 -4.85
C ARG A 33 -4.95 -3.83 -6.33
N PRO A 34 -3.68 -3.55 -6.63
CA PRO A 34 -3.25 -3.06 -7.94
C PRO A 34 -3.06 -4.21 -8.94
N GLY A 35 -4.13 -4.93 -9.30
CA GLY A 35 -4.06 -6.06 -10.21
C GLY A 35 -3.86 -5.68 -11.68
N LEU A 36 -4.57 -4.64 -12.15
CA LEU A 36 -4.42 -4.13 -13.53
C LEU A 36 -3.05 -3.47 -13.74
N GLU A 37 -2.52 -2.86 -12.69
CA GLU A 37 -1.19 -2.26 -12.67
C GLU A 37 -0.10 -3.32 -12.81
N MET A 38 -0.29 -4.54 -12.28
CA MET A 38 0.64 -5.65 -12.54
C MET A 38 0.66 -6.04 -14.04
N ALA A 39 -0.46 -5.84 -14.75
CA ALA A 39 -0.56 -6.01 -16.20
C ALA A 39 -0.08 -4.78 -17.00
N GLY A 40 0.46 -3.74 -16.35
CA GLY A 40 1.00 -2.54 -16.99
C GLY A 40 -0.03 -1.44 -17.26
N TYR A 41 -1.26 -1.55 -16.74
CA TYR A 41 -2.31 -0.56 -16.94
C TYR A 41 -2.44 0.38 -15.72
N PHE A 42 -2.02 1.65 -15.87
CA PHE A 42 -1.96 2.63 -14.78
C PHE A 42 -2.97 3.78 -14.88
N SER A 43 -3.87 3.79 -15.87
CA SER A 43 -4.77 4.91 -16.12
C SER A 43 -5.73 5.23 -14.97
N HIS A 44 -5.96 4.26 -14.07
CA HIS A 44 -6.82 4.40 -12.90
C HIS A 44 -6.08 4.12 -11.59
N TYR A 45 -4.75 4.28 -11.56
CA TYR A 45 -3.94 3.96 -10.41
C TYR A 45 -4.20 4.89 -9.22
N ALA A 46 -4.76 4.32 -8.14
CA ALA A 46 -5.07 5.04 -6.91
C ALA A 46 -3.86 5.13 -5.97
N SER A 47 -2.87 5.94 -6.37
CA SER A 47 -1.57 6.11 -5.67
C SER A 47 -1.67 6.68 -4.24
N ASP A 48 -2.77 7.33 -3.90
CA ASP A 48 -3.04 7.96 -2.60
C ASP A 48 -3.53 6.96 -1.52
N ARG A 49 -3.86 5.74 -1.93
CA ARG A 49 -4.39 4.67 -1.08
C ARG A 49 -3.28 3.73 -0.60
N ILE A 50 -3.55 3.03 0.50
CA ILE A 50 -2.71 1.91 0.93
C ILE A 50 -2.80 0.80 -0.13
N GLN A 51 -1.66 0.27 -0.57
CA GLN A 51 -1.58 -0.80 -1.56
C GLN A 51 -1.45 -2.16 -0.86
N LEU A 52 -2.27 -3.13 -1.25
CA LEU A 52 -2.16 -4.52 -0.82
C LEU A 52 -1.84 -5.42 -2.01
N LEU A 53 -0.76 -6.20 -1.88
CA LEU A 53 -0.39 -7.26 -2.81
C LEU A 53 -0.70 -8.60 -2.16
N GLY A 54 -1.72 -9.29 -2.65
CA GLY A 54 -2.08 -10.64 -2.21
C GLY A 54 -1.66 -11.70 -3.22
N THR A 55 -2.20 -12.90 -3.07
CA THR A 55 -1.86 -14.03 -3.96
C THR A 55 -2.18 -13.75 -5.42
N THR A 56 -3.28 -13.08 -5.72
CA THR A 56 -3.68 -12.78 -7.10
C THR A 56 -2.68 -11.86 -7.79
N GLU A 57 -2.27 -10.79 -7.10
CA GLU A 57 -1.31 -9.81 -7.63
C GLU A 57 0.08 -10.44 -7.77
N LEU A 58 0.48 -11.28 -6.81
CA LEU A 58 1.78 -11.96 -6.83
C LEU A 58 1.86 -13.12 -7.82
N SER A 59 0.76 -13.82 -8.10
CA SER A 59 0.74 -14.95 -9.06
C SER A 59 0.70 -14.50 -10.52
N PHE A 60 0.39 -13.23 -10.76
CA PHE A 60 0.43 -12.65 -12.10
C PHE A 60 1.87 -12.33 -12.55
N LEU A 61 2.75 -12.02 -11.59
CA LEU A 61 4.18 -11.83 -11.79
C LEU A 61 4.91 -13.18 -11.96
#